data_AF-A0A3D1M0T5-F1
#
_entry.id   AF-A0A3D1M0T5-F1
#
_cell.length_a   1.000
_cell.length_b   1.000
_cell.length_c   1.000
_cell.angle_alpha   90.00
_cell.angle_beta   90.00
_cell.angle_gamma   90.00
#
_symmetry.space_group_name_H-M   'P 1'
#
loop_
_entity.id
_entity.type
_entity.pdbx_description
1 polymer ?
#
loop_
_entity_poly.entity_id
_entity_poly.type
_entity_poly.pdbx_seq_one_letter_code
_entity_poly.pdbx_strand_id
1 'polypeptide(L)'
;NWVKIVDRLSGSHSDKVEYELLSYDAPTTPQFITQEAEINTNDFIIEWGDYAGSFNYQLVENGEIIFEGEDTSFEVLNREDGEYTYVLRAVMDGYIIDGGSLVLRVYFIPPKPIVFSPERTIDEGNSVTINWTPIEDSEWYSVIVQDESGNTFEAYRGQENETTLEDLSIGQNRIRVNSMVDGKTSEYSDSIFITVEESEVRGFPALLFSTIGLVALFIIGLRFRKHIENI
;
A
#
# COMPACT_ATOMS: atom_id res chain seq x y z
N ASN A 1 17.79 43.75 9.23
CA ASN A 1 17.70 44.86 10.20
C ASN A 1 17.07 46.06 9.52
N TRP A 2 15.88 46.48 9.93
CA TRP A 2 15.13 47.58 9.31
C TRP A 2 15.33 48.86 10.14
N VAL A 3 15.65 49.99 9.51
CA VAL A 3 15.58 51.31 10.15
C VAL A 3 14.52 52.13 9.45
N LYS A 4 13.45 52.43 10.17
CA LYS A 4 12.40 53.33 9.71
C LYS A 4 12.87 54.76 9.96
N ILE A 5 13.26 55.47 8.90
CA ILE A 5 13.48 56.93 8.98
C ILE A 5 12.16 57.60 8.61
N VAL A 6 11.54 58.28 9.57
CA VAL A 6 10.35 59.09 9.34
C VAL A 6 10.77 60.55 9.36
N ASP A 7 10.86 61.17 8.19
CA ASP A 7 10.91 62.63 8.12
C ASP A 7 9.48 63.17 8.22
N ARG A 8 9.22 64.02 9.22
CA ARG A 8 7.89 64.59 9.47
C ARG A 8 7.92 66.05 9.03
N LEU A 9 7.56 66.33 7.78
CA LEU A 9 7.19 67.68 7.37
C LEU A 9 5.69 67.90 7.56
N SER A 10 5.36 69.00 8.22
CA SER A 10 3.99 69.37 8.56
C SER A 10 3.34 70.07 7.38
N GLY A 11 2.46 69.38 6.66
CA GLY A 11 1.50 70.01 5.76
C GLY A 11 1.38 69.36 4.38
N SER A 12 0.21 68.76 4.14
CA SER A 12 -0.43 68.44 2.86
C SER A 12 0.36 67.60 1.84
N HIS A 13 -0.28 66.50 1.45
CA HIS A 13 -0.03 65.62 0.28
C HIS A 13 0.84 64.38 0.50
N SER A 14 0.15 63.24 0.36
CA SER A 14 0.59 61.90 0.00
C SER A 14 1.97 61.45 0.47
N ASP A 15 1.96 60.59 1.48
CA ASP A 15 3.11 59.78 1.85
C ASP A 15 3.53 58.90 0.65
N LYS A 16 4.64 59.24 0.00
CA LYS A 16 5.35 58.29 -0.87
C LYS A 16 6.34 57.53 0.02
N VAL A 17 6.04 56.27 0.29
CA VAL A 17 6.99 55.37 0.93
C VAL A 17 7.78 54.69 -0.16
N GLU A 18 9.04 55.07 -0.33
CA GLU A 18 10.00 54.30 -1.12
C GLU A 18 10.71 53.31 -0.19
N TYR A 19 10.54 52.03 -0.49
CA TYR A 19 11.33 50.96 0.09
C TYR A 19 12.50 50.72 -0.86
N GLU A 20 13.69 51.17 -0.50
CA GLU A 20 14.90 50.72 -1.19
C GLU A 20 15.39 49.43 -0.53
N LEU A 21 15.45 48.35 -1.32
CA LEU A 21 16.05 47.09 -0.91
C LEU A 21 17.57 47.27 -0.88
N LEU A 22 18.12 47.55 0.31
CA LEU A 22 19.54 47.92 0.42
C LEU A 22 20.54 46.75 0.36
N SER A 23 20.09 45.48 0.35
CA SER A 23 20.94 44.32 0.08
C SER A 23 20.13 43.03 0.20
N TYR A 24 20.18 42.17 -0.83
CA TYR A 24 20.01 40.74 -0.72
C TYR A 24 21.44 40.18 -0.77
N ASP A 25 21.94 39.62 0.32
CA ASP A 25 23.26 39.00 0.32
C ASP A 25 23.15 37.71 -0.51
N ALA A 26 23.55 37.78 -1.78
CA ALA A 26 23.47 36.64 -2.67
C ALA A 26 24.41 35.54 -2.15
N PRO A 27 23.99 34.27 -2.22
CA PRO A 27 24.84 33.19 -1.73
C PRO A 27 26.18 33.20 -2.47
N THR A 28 27.27 33.04 -1.72
CA THR A 28 28.65 33.07 -2.25
C THR A 28 29.07 31.72 -2.85
N THR A 29 28.24 30.70 -2.71
CA THR A 29 28.43 29.36 -3.29
C THR A 29 27.07 28.80 -3.70
N PRO A 30 26.99 27.89 -4.69
CA PRO A 30 25.74 27.22 -5.08
C PRO A 30 25.10 26.50 -3.88
N GLN A 31 23.78 26.56 -3.76
CA GLN A 31 23.03 26.00 -2.62
C GLN A 31 21.94 25.04 -3.08
N PHE A 32 21.85 23.90 -2.40
CA PHE A 32 20.68 23.04 -2.48
C PHE A 32 19.46 23.75 -1.87
N ILE A 33 18.30 23.52 -2.49
CA ILE A 33 16.98 23.80 -1.91
C ILE A 33 16.54 22.56 -1.11
N THR A 34 16.80 21.37 -1.66
CA THR A 34 16.62 20.09 -0.96
C THR A 34 17.46 20.07 0.31
N GLN A 35 16.85 19.59 1.40
CA GLN A 35 17.49 19.48 2.71
C GLN A 35 17.86 18.03 3.02
N GLU A 36 18.79 17.85 3.94
CA GLU A 36 19.14 16.51 4.46
C GLU A 36 17.89 15.84 5.04
N ALA A 37 17.64 14.60 4.64
CA ALA A 37 16.46 13.85 5.04
C ALA A 37 16.70 12.34 4.98
N GLU A 38 15.84 11.62 5.70
CA GLU A 38 15.56 10.20 5.44
C GLU A 38 14.39 10.12 4.47
N ILE A 39 14.57 9.40 3.36
CA ILE A 39 13.65 9.31 2.24
C ILE A 39 13.13 7.88 2.18
N ASN A 40 11.81 7.73 2.25
CA ASN A 40 11.16 6.42 2.28
C ASN A 40 10.67 5.95 0.90
N THR A 41 11.07 6.67 -0.15
CA THR A 41 10.84 6.36 -1.56
C THR A 41 12.17 6.09 -2.25
N ASN A 42 12.15 5.30 -3.31
CA ASN A 42 13.29 5.05 -4.19
C ASN A 42 13.44 6.16 -5.27
N ASP A 43 12.38 6.93 -5.50
CA ASP A 43 12.34 8.05 -6.42
C ASP A 43 12.23 9.38 -5.67
N PHE A 44 13.04 10.36 -6.04
CA PHE A 44 13.02 11.70 -5.44
C PHE A 44 13.69 12.74 -6.34
N ILE A 45 13.40 14.01 -6.07
CA ILE A 45 13.97 15.14 -6.81
C ILE A 45 14.95 15.89 -5.90
N ILE A 46 16.14 16.15 -6.42
CA ILE A 46 17.11 17.06 -5.82
C ILE A 46 16.98 18.40 -6.54
N GLU A 47 16.75 19.47 -5.80
CA GLU A 47 16.59 20.83 -6.31
C GLU A 47 17.64 21.75 -5.72
N TRP A 48 18.07 22.73 -6.52
CA TRP A 48 19.01 23.77 -6.10
C TRP A 48 18.64 25.14 -6.64
N GLY A 49 19.16 26.17 -5.99
CA GLY A 49 18.94 27.55 -6.40
C GLY A 49 19.77 27.92 -7.62
N ASP A 50 19.23 28.80 -8.44
CA ASP A 50 20.01 29.43 -9.51
C ASP A 50 21.19 30.23 -8.92
N TYR A 51 22.36 30.13 -9.55
CA TYR A 51 23.60 30.71 -9.10
C TYR A 51 24.12 31.70 -10.15
N ALA A 52 24.16 32.97 -9.78
CA ALA A 52 24.45 34.05 -10.72
C ALA A 52 25.80 33.87 -11.43
N GLY A 53 25.74 33.84 -12.76
CA GLY A 53 26.92 33.73 -13.62
C GLY A 53 27.34 32.31 -13.97
N SER A 54 26.63 31.27 -13.50
CA SER A 54 26.85 29.91 -13.97
C SER A 54 26.32 29.71 -15.39
N PHE A 55 27.04 28.94 -16.20
CA PHE A 55 26.52 28.43 -17.47
C PHE A 55 25.69 27.18 -17.28
N ASN A 56 26.14 26.28 -16.40
CA ASN A 56 25.45 25.03 -16.07
C ASN A 56 25.89 24.54 -14.68
N TYR A 57 25.29 23.45 -14.24
CA TYR A 57 25.56 22.79 -12.96
C TYR A 57 26.10 21.39 -13.18
N GLN A 58 26.92 20.93 -12.23
CA GLN A 58 27.23 19.51 -12.06
C GLN A 58 26.72 19.04 -10.71
N LEU A 59 26.00 17.93 -10.69
CA LEU A 59 25.64 17.22 -9.46
C LEU A 59 26.57 16.01 -9.32
N VAL A 60 27.32 15.98 -8.22
CA VAL A 60 28.29 14.92 -7.92
C VAL A 60 27.75 14.07 -6.79
N GLU A 61 27.46 12.80 -7.04
CA GLU A 61 27.04 11.81 -6.05
C GLU A 61 28.22 10.91 -5.70
N ASN A 62 28.59 10.84 -4.42
CA ASN A 62 29.65 9.97 -3.92
C ASN A 62 30.99 10.08 -4.70
N GLY A 63 31.25 11.24 -5.30
CA GLY A 63 32.45 11.52 -6.11
C GLY A 63 32.28 11.38 -7.62
N GLU A 64 31.15 10.88 -8.11
CA GLU A 64 30.84 10.71 -9.53
C GLU A 64 29.83 11.76 -10.02
N ILE A 65 30.06 12.33 -11.20
CA ILE A 65 29.11 13.28 -11.79
C ILE A 65 27.91 12.48 -12.33
N ILE A 66 26.72 12.74 -11.79
CA ILE A 66 25.47 12.09 -12.21
C ILE A 66 24.59 13.00 -13.07
N PHE A 67 24.85 14.30 -13.05
CA PHE A 67 24.16 15.29 -13.87
C PHE A 67 25.12 16.40 -14.29
N GLU A 68 25.01 16.84 -15.54
CA GLU A 68 25.62 18.06 -16.05
C GLU A 68 24.64 18.75 -17.01
N GLY A 69 24.22 19.98 -16.69
CA GLY A 69 23.19 20.66 -17.46
C GLY A 69 22.74 21.98 -16.83
N GLU A 70 21.90 22.72 -17.56
CA GLU A 70 21.41 24.05 -17.14
C GLU A 70 20.24 23.97 -16.15
N ASP A 71 19.63 22.78 -16.00
CA ASP A 71 18.50 22.58 -15.09
C ASP A 71 18.90 22.81 -13.63
N THR A 72 17.90 23.18 -12.83
CA THR A 72 18.04 23.45 -11.38
C THR A 72 17.43 22.33 -10.52
N SER A 73 17.12 21.21 -11.15
CA SER A 73 16.65 20.01 -10.50
C SER A 73 17.13 18.76 -11.23
N PHE A 74 17.19 17.66 -10.49
CA PHE A 74 17.52 16.35 -11.03
C PHE A 74 16.62 15.30 -10.38
N GLU A 75 15.97 14.50 -11.22
CA GLU A 75 15.15 13.37 -10.79
C GLU A 75 16.04 12.13 -10.63
N VAL A 76 16.08 11.60 -9.42
CA VAL A 76 16.71 10.33 -9.08
C VAL A 76 15.63 9.26 -9.10
N LEU A 77 15.85 8.19 -9.85
CA LEU A 77 14.92 7.07 -10.00
C LEU A 77 15.54 5.76 -9.52
N ASN A 78 14.70 4.86 -9.02
CA ASN A 78 15.01 3.48 -8.63
C ASN A 78 16.24 3.38 -7.72
N ARG A 79 16.32 4.27 -6.72
CA ARG A 79 17.47 4.32 -5.82
C ARG A 79 17.40 3.22 -4.78
N GLU A 80 18.46 2.43 -4.70
CA GLU A 80 18.65 1.46 -3.63
C GLU A 80 18.81 2.14 -2.26
N ASP A 81 18.47 1.41 -1.20
CA ASP A 81 18.73 1.84 0.17
C ASP A 81 20.21 2.20 0.39
N GLY A 82 20.44 3.30 1.09
CA GLY A 82 21.81 3.71 1.41
C GLY A 82 21.92 5.17 1.82
N GLU A 83 23.14 5.58 2.15
CA GLU A 83 23.49 6.97 2.38
C GLU A 83 24.20 7.51 1.14
N TYR A 84 23.71 8.63 0.61
CA TYR A 84 24.23 9.28 -0.58
C TYR A 84 24.66 10.70 -0.24
N THR A 85 25.89 11.05 -0.60
CA THR A 85 26.42 12.40 -0.44
C THR A 85 26.48 13.08 -1.80
N TYR A 86 25.78 14.20 -1.92
CA TYR A 86 25.74 15.04 -3.11
C TYR A 86 26.56 16.30 -2.91
N VAL A 87 27.27 16.72 -3.94
CA VAL A 87 27.94 18.03 -4.00
C VAL A 87 27.46 18.73 -5.26
N LEU A 88 26.91 19.93 -5.09
CA LEU A 88 26.53 20.80 -6.20
C LEU A 88 27.72 21.61 -6.64
N ARG A 89 27.95 21.72 -7.95
CA ARG A 89 28.98 22.58 -8.53
C ARG A 89 28.35 23.50 -9.56
N ALA A 90 28.72 24.78 -9.54
CA ALA A 90 28.40 25.71 -10.62
C ALA A 90 29.60 25.82 -11.55
N VAL A 91 29.37 25.63 -12.85
CA VAL A 91 30.38 25.81 -13.88
C VAL A 91 30.29 27.24 -14.39
N MET A 92 31.41 27.95 -14.27
CA MET A 92 31.58 29.34 -14.67
C MET A 92 32.49 29.42 -15.91
N ASP A 93 32.78 30.63 -16.39
CA ASP A 93 33.71 30.82 -17.51
C ASP A 93 35.15 30.48 -17.10
N GLY A 94 35.59 29.26 -17.43
CA GLY A 94 36.96 28.80 -17.20
C GLY A 94 37.28 28.32 -15.78
N TYR A 95 36.30 28.23 -14.88
CA TYR A 95 36.48 27.67 -13.53
C TYR A 95 35.17 27.09 -12.97
N ILE A 96 35.27 26.35 -11.86
CA ILE A 96 34.14 25.70 -11.17
C ILE A 96 34.11 26.17 -9.71
N ILE A 97 32.91 26.42 -9.19
CA ILE A 97 32.69 26.71 -7.77
C ILE A 97 31.96 25.52 -7.15
N ASP A 98 32.58 24.91 -6.15
CA ASP A 98 31.94 23.90 -5.30
C ASP A 98 30.96 24.56 -4.32
N GLY A 99 29.76 24.00 -4.23
CA GLY A 99 28.74 24.32 -3.25
C GLY A 99 28.88 23.52 -1.95
N GLY A 100 27.82 23.56 -1.13
CA GLY A 100 27.70 22.70 0.03
C GLY A 100 27.48 21.22 -0.34
N SER A 101 27.64 20.34 0.65
CA SER A 101 27.23 18.93 0.54
C SER A 101 25.81 18.73 1.05
N LEU A 102 25.08 17.81 0.43
CA LEU A 102 23.76 17.34 0.85
C LEU A 102 23.85 15.83 1.10
N VAL A 103 23.46 15.39 2.30
CA VAL A 103 23.38 13.97 2.65
C VAL A 103 21.92 13.52 2.65
N LEU A 104 21.59 12.54 1.82
CA LEU A 104 20.28 11.89 1.78
C LEU A 104 20.42 10.42 2.17
N ARG A 105 19.52 9.93 3.02
CA ARG A 105 19.45 8.52 3.42
C ARG A 105 18.20 7.91 2.83
N VAL A 106 18.35 6.94 1.94
CA VAL A 106 17.24 6.23 1.33
C VAL A 106 16.97 4.96 2.12
N TYR A 107 15.73 4.81 2.56
CA TYR A 107 15.20 3.62 3.19
C TYR A 107 13.82 3.34 2.61
N PHE A 108 13.78 2.71 1.44
CA PHE A 108 12.54 2.49 0.70
C PHE A 108 11.54 1.66 1.52
N ILE A 109 10.31 2.16 1.62
CA ILE A 109 9.19 1.44 2.24
C ILE A 109 8.13 1.22 1.16
N PRO A 110 7.89 -0.04 0.75
CA PRO A 110 6.85 -0.34 -0.24
C PRO A 110 5.48 0.17 0.23
N PRO A 111 4.69 0.79 -0.66
CA PRO A 111 3.34 1.22 -0.31
C PRO A 111 2.47 0.00 0.05
N LYS A 112 1.53 0.16 0.97
CA LYS A 112 0.58 -0.91 1.30
C LYS A 112 -0.62 -0.91 0.35
N PRO A 113 -1.16 -2.07 -0.05
CA PRO A 113 -2.38 -2.14 -0.85
C PRO A 113 -3.60 -1.60 -0.10
N ILE A 114 -4.56 -1.03 -0.81
CA ILE A 114 -5.89 -0.70 -0.31
C ILE A 114 -6.87 -1.74 -0.85
N VAL A 115 -7.57 -2.45 0.04
CA VAL A 115 -8.41 -3.61 -0.31
C VAL A 115 -9.87 -3.20 -0.41
N PHE A 116 -10.53 -3.67 -1.46
CA PHE A 116 -11.96 -3.50 -1.72
C PHE A 116 -12.64 -4.87 -1.80
N SER A 117 -13.83 -4.96 -1.20
CA SER A 117 -14.73 -6.10 -1.33
C SER A 117 -16.14 -5.57 -1.53
N PRO A 118 -16.90 -6.06 -2.53
CA PRO A 118 -18.30 -5.67 -2.73
C PRO A 118 -19.20 -6.20 -1.62
N GLU A 119 -18.85 -7.35 -1.05
CA GLU A 119 -19.64 -8.05 -0.03
C GLU A 119 -18.88 -8.12 1.29
N ARG A 120 -19.63 -7.99 2.39
CA ARG A 120 -19.11 -8.10 3.77
C ARG A 120 -19.72 -9.28 4.53
N THR A 121 -20.71 -9.92 3.93
CA THR A 121 -21.38 -11.11 4.46
C THR A 121 -21.67 -12.05 3.31
N ILE A 122 -21.40 -13.34 3.48
CA ILE A 122 -21.71 -14.42 2.54
C ILE A 122 -22.26 -15.62 3.30
N ASP A 123 -23.00 -16.51 2.63
CA ASP A 123 -23.39 -17.79 3.20
C ASP A 123 -22.23 -18.80 3.15
N GLU A 124 -22.24 -19.77 4.07
CA GLU A 124 -21.28 -20.89 4.09
C GLU A 124 -21.22 -21.60 2.73
N GLY A 125 -20.00 -21.81 2.24
CA GLY A 125 -19.74 -22.47 0.95
C GLY A 125 -19.80 -21.54 -0.27
N ASN A 126 -20.24 -20.28 -0.10
CA ASN A 126 -20.08 -19.27 -1.13
C ASN A 126 -18.66 -18.70 -1.13
N SER A 127 -18.31 -18.06 -2.24
CA SER A 127 -17.04 -17.37 -2.43
C SER A 127 -17.23 -15.87 -2.56
N VAL A 128 -16.16 -15.12 -2.36
CA VAL A 128 -16.17 -13.66 -2.48
C VAL A 128 -14.92 -13.18 -3.20
N THR A 129 -15.11 -12.39 -4.25
CA THR A 129 -13.99 -11.76 -4.96
C THR A 129 -13.61 -10.45 -4.30
N ILE A 130 -12.34 -10.33 -3.95
CA ILE A 130 -11.73 -9.09 -3.47
C ILE A 130 -10.72 -8.58 -4.49
N ASN A 131 -10.50 -7.27 -4.49
CA ASN A 131 -9.46 -6.63 -5.28
C ASN A 131 -8.74 -5.58 -4.44
N TRP A 132 -7.61 -5.12 -4.93
CA TRP A 132 -6.84 -4.06 -4.29
C TRP A 132 -6.20 -3.11 -5.30
N THR A 133 -5.76 -1.96 -4.79
CA THR A 133 -4.99 -1.01 -5.59
C THR A 133 -3.72 -1.66 -6.12
N PRO A 134 -3.45 -1.58 -7.44
CA PRO A 134 -2.17 -2.01 -7.96
C PRO A 134 -1.04 -1.14 -7.41
N ILE A 135 0.07 -1.77 -7.09
CA ILE A 135 1.33 -1.17 -6.69
C ILE A 135 2.30 -1.35 -7.87
N GLU A 136 2.91 -0.23 -8.28
CA GLU A 136 3.94 -0.21 -9.31
C GLU A 136 5.14 -1.06 -8.90
N ASP A 137 5.72 -1.76 -9.87
CA ASP A 137 6.85 -2.69 -9.67
C ASP A 137 6.64 -3.81 -8.64
N SER A 138 5.38 -4.10 -8.27
CA SER A 138 5.05 -5.22 -7.41
C SER A 138 5.44 -6.55 -8.06
N GLU A 139 6.33 -7.28 -7.39
CA GLU A 139 6.74 -8.63 -7.78
C GLU A 139 5.60 -9.65 -7.56
N TRP A 140 4.86 -9.48 -6.45
CA TRP A 140 3.67 -10.28 -6.09
C TRP A 140 2.90 -9.67 -4.91
N TYR A 141 1.66 -10.10 -4.73
CA TYR A 141 0.80 -9.85 -3.57
C TYR A 141 0.56 -11.14 -2.79
N SER A 142 0.35 -11.02 -1.48
CA SER A 142 -0.13 -12.12 -0.63
C SER A 142 -1.37 -11.69 0.13
N VAL A 143 -2.37 -12.57 0.16
CA VAL A 143 -3.61 -12.38 0.90
C VAL A 143 -3.63 -13.34 2.07
N ILE A 144 -3.65 -12.79 3.27
CA ILE A 144 -3.76 -13.56 4.51
C ILE A 144 -5.19 -13.43 5.04
N VAL A 145 -5.79 -14.58 5.34
CA VAL A 145 -7.09 -14.69 5.99
C VAL A 145 -6.86 -15.19 7.41
N GLN A 146 -7.53 -14.57 8.38
CA GLN A 146 -7.54 -14.96 9.78
C GLN A 146 -8.98 -15.19 10.25
N ASP A 147 -9.29 -16.37 10.79
CA ASP A 147 -10.61 -16.66 11.36
C ASP A 147 -10.81 -16.06 12.77
N GLU A 148 -12.01 -16.19 13.33
CA GLU A 148 -12.36 -15.69 14.67
C GLU A 148 -11.57 -16.38 15.79
N SER A 149 -11.09 -17.61 15.55
CA SER A 149 -10.23 -18.35 16.48
C SER A 149 -8.75 -17.91 16.40
N GLY A 150 -8.42 -17.04 15.45
CA GLY A 150 -7.07 -16.53 15.21
C GLY A 150 -6.22 -17.40 14.28
N ASN A 151 -6.75 -18.49 13.71
CA ASN A 151 -6.02 -19.31 12.74
C ASN A 151 -5.85 -18.54 11.45
N THR A 152 -4.66 -18.63 10.85
CA THR A 152 -4.32 -17.89 9.64
C THR A 152 -3.93 -18.82 8.51
N PHE A 153 -4.30 -18.48 7.28
CA PHE A 153 -3.77 -19.12 6.06
C PHE A 153 -3.54 -18.10 4.95
N GLU A 154 -2.65 -18.44 4.02
CA GLU A 154 -2.41 -17.67 2.80
C GLU A 154 -3.42 -18.11 1.73
N ALA A 155 -4.42 -17.28 1.47
CA ALA A 155 -5.47 -17.56 0.50
C ALA A 155 -5.02 -17.29 -0.94
N TYR A 156 -4.03 -16.40 -1.11
CA TYR A 156 -3.51 -16.05 -2.43
C TYR A 156 -2.05 -15.62 -2.36
N ARG A 157 -1.28 -16.00 -3.38
CA ARG A 157 0.04 -15.47 -3.69
C ARG A 157 0.22 -15.40 -5.20
N GLY A 158 0.39 -14.20 -5.75
CA GLY A 158 0.49 -14.01 -7.19
C GLY A 158 0.60 -12.56 -7.63
N GLN A 159 0.62 -12.31 -8.93
CA GLN A 159 0.87 -10.98 -9.52
C GLN A 159 -0.41 -10.19 -9.80
N GLU A 160 -1.55 -10.87 -9.86
CA GLU A 160 -2.83 -10.21 -10.08
C GLU A 160 -3.21 -9.39 -8.84
N ASN A 161 -3.95 -8.31 -9.06
CA ASN A 161 -4.44 -7.44 -7.99
C ASN A 161 -5.87 -7.77 -7.54
N GLU A 162 -6.32 -8.99 -7.83
CA GLU A 162 -7.60 -9.53 -7.41
C GLU A 162 -7.50 -11.03 -7.11
N THR A 163 -8.40 -11.52 -6.25
CA THR A 163 -8.54 -12.95 -6.00
C THR A 163 -9.95 -13.28 -5.51
N THR A 164 -10.34 -14.54 -5.69
CA THR A 164 -11.58 -15.09 -5.14
C THR A 164 -11.24 -15.90 -3.91
N LEU A 165 -11.82 -15.51 -2.78
CA LEU A 165 -11.68 -16.22 -1.52
C LEU A 165 -12.77 -17.29 -1.43
N GLU A 166 -12.34 -18.52 -1.22
CA GLU A 166 -13.16 -19.70 -1.02
C GLU A 166 -12.86 -20.29 0.37
N ASP A 167 -13.71 -21.20 0.84
CA ASP A 167 -13.51 -21.95 2.09
C ASP A 167 -13.25 -21.07 3.33
N LEU A 168 -13.86 -19.89 3.39
CA LEU A 168 -13.84 -19.04 4.58
C LEU A 168 -14.56 -19.74 5.74
N SER A 169 -14.01 -19.61 6.94
CA SER A 169 -14.60 -20.23 8.14
C SER A 169 -15.90 -19.54 8.54
N ILE A 170 -16.86 -20.27 9.09
CA ILE A 170 -18.08 -19.67 9.67
C ILE A 170 -17.69 -18.61 10.72
N GLY A 171 -18.41 -17.49 10.72
CA GLY A 171 -18.12 -16.36 11.59
C GLY A 171 -17.28 -15.27 10.90
N GLN A 172 -16.60 -14.46 11.69
CA GLN A 172 -15.86 -13.30 11.17
C GLN A 172 -14.46 -13.70 10.69
N ASN A 173 -14.18 -13.47 9.40
CA ASN A 173 -12.86 -13.62 8.81
C ASN A 173 -12.24 -12.25 8.56
N ARG A 174 -11.01 -12.06 9.02
CA ARG A 174 -10.22 -10.87 8.79
C ARG A 174 -9.27 -11.09 7.63
N ILE A 175 -9.29 -10.21 6.65
CA ILE A 175 -8.46 -10.29 5.45
C ILE A 175 -7.51 -9.10 5.41
N ARG A 176 -6.25 -9.39 5.06
CA ARG A 176 -5.21 -8.38 4.82
C ARG A 176 -4.39 -8.76 3.60
N VAL A 177 -3.90 -7.75 2.90
CA VAL A 177 -3.08 -7.90 1.70
C VAL A 177 -1.78 -7.14 1.87
N ASN A 178 -0.66 -7.72 1.47
CA ASN A 178 0.62 -7.01 1.31
C ASN A 178 1.18 -7.27 -0.09
N SER A 179 2.23 -6.53 -0.44
CA SER A 179 2.95 -6.64 -1.71
C SER A 179 4.44 -6.76 -1.45
N MET A 180 5.16 -7.39 -2.38
CA MET A 180 6.62 -7.38 -2.47
C MET A 180 7.05 -6.43 -3.57
N VAL A 181 7.88 -5.44 -3.24
CA VAL A 181 8.50 -4.50 -4.19
C VAL A 181 9.97 -4.42 -3.84
N ASP A 182 10.83 -4.61 -4.85
CA ASP A 182 12.29 -4.53 -4.70
C ASP A 182 12.84 -5.37 -3.54
N GLY A 183 12.41 -6.64 -3.47
CA GLY A 183 12.80 -7.56 -2.39
C GLY A 183 12.30 -7.21 -0.98
N LYS A 184 11.48 -6.15 -0.83
CA LYS A 184 10.87 -5.73 0.44
C LYS A 184 9.37 -5.97 0.45
N THR A 185 8.87 -6.47 1.57
CA THR A 185 7.43 -6.61 1.78
C THR A 185 6.85 -5.32 2.36
N SER A 186 5.75 -4.84 1.78
CA SER A 186 4.96 -3.76 2.34
C SER A 186 4.38 -4.13 3.70
N GLU A 187 4.00 -3.12 4.47
CA GLU A 187 3.02 -3.31 5.54
C GLU A 187 1.75 -3.95 4.99
N TYR A 188 1.03 -4.67 5.84
CA TYR A 188 -0.30 -5.15 5.49
C TYR A 188 -1.27 -3.99 5.29
N SER A 189 -2.22 -4.19 4.40
CA SER A 189 -3.40 -3.35 4.24
C SER A 189 -4.12 -3.14 5.57
N ASP A 190 -4.99 -2.13 5.57
CA ASP A 190 -6.02 -2.04 6.59
C ASP A 190 -6.88 -3.32 6.56
N SER A 191 -7.38 -3.70 7.72
CA SER A 191 -8.15 -4.93 7.85
C SER A 191 -9.50 -4.76 7.17
N ILE A 192 -9.89 -5.73 6.38
CA ILE A 192 -11.29 -5.91 6.02
C ILE A 192 -11.84 -7.14 6.70
N PHE A 193 -13.15 -7.17 6.92
CA PHE A 193 -13.84 -8.29 7.54
C PHE A 193 -14.93 -8.81 6.62
N ILE A 194 -15.04 -10.12 6.52
CA ILE A 194 -16.09 -10.83 5.82
C ILE A 194 -16.68 -11.84 6.79
N THR A 195 -17.98 -11.72 7.05
CA THR A 195 -18.72 -12.65 7.91
C THR A 195 -19.30 -13.77 7.05
N VAL A 196 -19.05 -15.02 7.45
CA VAL A 196 -19.68 -16.19 6.84
C VAL A 196 -20.83 -16.63 7.75
N GLU A 197 -22.05 -16.61 7.23
CA GLU A 197 -23.23 -17.08 7.93
C GLU A 197 -23.44 -18.57 7.67
N GLU A 198 -23.72 -19.34 8.73
CA GLU A 198 -24.02 -20.76 8.61
C GLU A 198 -25.28 -20.95 7.75
N SER A 199 -25.22 -21.85 6.77
CA SER A 199 -26.37 -22.14 5.95
C SER A 199 -27.45 -22.85 6.79
N GLU A 200 -28.65 -22.26 6.89
CA GLU A 200 -29.82 -22.93 7.46
C GLU A 200 -30.11 -24.19 6.64
N VAL A 201 -29.76 -25.37 7.17
CA VAL A 201 -30.11 -26.65 6.55
C VAL A 201 -31.63 -26.70 6.45
N ARG A 202 -32.19 -26.49 5.25
CA ARG A 202 -33.61 -26.77 4.97
C ARG A 202 -33.85 -28.24 5.29
N GLY A 203 -34.37 -28.50 6.49
CA GLY A 203 -34.82 -29.81 6.89
C GLY A 203 -35.74 -30.35 5.80
N PHE A 204 -35.33 -31.43 5.16
CA PHE A 204 -36.22 -32.20 4.30
C PHE A 204 -37.50 -32.47 5.10
N PRO A 205 -38.70 -32.22 4.57
CA PRO A 205 -39.91 -32.62 5.27
C PRO A 205 -39.83 -34.13 5.42
N ALA A 206 -39.71 -34.61 6.67
CA ALA A 206 -39.81 -36.02 6.98
C ALA A 206 -41.16 -36.50 6.42
N LEU A 207 -41.12 -37.24 5.31
CA LEU A 207 -42.27 -37.97 4.80
C LEU A 207 -42.64 -38.98 5.89
N LEU A 208 -43.65 -38.63 6.69
CA LEU A 208 -44.33 -39.54 7.59
C LEU A 208 -44.93 -40.67 6.75
N PHE A 209 -44.22 -41.79 6.64
CA PHE A 209 -44.80 -43.04 6.16
C PHE A 209 -45.81 -43.53 7.20
N SER A 210 -47.05 -43.09 7.06
CA SER A 210 -48.24 -43.75 7.62
C SER A 210 -48.36 -45.12 6.97
N THR A 211 -47.93 -46.17 7.67
CA THR A 211 -48.29 -47.54 7.30
C THR A 211 -49.51 -47.96 8.09
N ILE A 212 -50.66 -47.83 7.41
CA ILE A 212 -51.91 -48.51 7.76
C ILE A 212 -51.67 -50.02 7.59
N GLY A 213 -51.54 -50.74 8.69
CA GLY A 213 -51.49 -52.21 8.73
C GLY A 213 -52.89 -52.80 8.86
N LEU A 214 -53.56 -53.00 7.72
CA LEU A 214 -54.83 -53.70 7.58
C LEU A 214 -54.57 -55.22 7.59
N VAL A 215 -55.00 -55.95 8.62
CA VAL A 215 -54.99 -57.43 8.61
C VAL A 215 -56.37 -57.96 8.96
N ALA A 216 -57.08 -58.46 7.96
CA ALA A 216 -58.22 -59.35 8.13
C ALA A 216 -58.34 -60.34 6.95
N LEU A 217 -58.64 -61.60 7.33
CA LEU A 217 -59.20 -62.74 6.57
C LEU A 217 -58.21 -63.62 5.77
N PHE A 218 -57.83 -64.80 6.28
CA PHE A 218 -58.53 -66.11 6.29
C PHE A 218 -58.36 -66.92 4.98
N ILE A 219 -57.55 -67.99 5.04
CA ILE A 219 -57.78 -69.21 4.24
C ILE A 219 -57.56 -70.45 5.12
N ILE A 220 -58.51 -71.38 4.96
CA ILE A 220 -58.79 -72.61 5.67
C ILE A 220 -57.92 -73.78 5.21
N GLY A 221 -57.40 -74.56 6.18
CA GLY A 221 -57.49 -76.03 6.25
C GLY A 221 -56.73 -76.94 5.28
N LEU A 222 -55.88 -77.83 5.83
CA LEU A 222 -55.79 -79.29 5.54
C LEU A 222 -54.60 -79.88 6.36
N ARG A 223 -54.88 -80.53 7.50
CA ARG A 223 -54.93 -81.99 7.78
C ARG A 223 -53.58 -82.73 7.93
N PHE A 224 -53.40 -83.23 9.17
CA PHE A 224 -52.80 -84.50 9.63
C PHE A 224 -51.42 -84.95 9.12
N ARG A 225 -50.49 -85.20 10.07
CA ARG A 225 -50.01 -86.55 10.47
C ARG A 225 -48.94 -86.42 11.58
N LYS A 226 -49.23 -86.91 12.80
CA LYS A 226 -48.19 -87.22 13.79
C LYS A 226 -47.99 -88.74 13.76
N HIS A 227 -46.78 -89.16 13.41
CA HIS A 227 -46.34 -90.55 13.52
C HIS A 227 -45.90 -90.80 14.97
N ILE A 228 -46.36 -91.93 15.49
CA ILE A 228 -45.91 -92.63 16.70
C ILE A 228 -44.52 -93.22 16.44
N GLU A 229 -43.68 -93.28 17.49
CA GLU A 229 -42.70 -94.33 17.88
C GLU A 229 -41.94 -93.78 19.13
N ASN A 230 -41.54 -94.52 20.17
CA ASN A 230 -41.52 -95.96 20.45
C ASN A 230 -41.35 -96.20 21.97
N ILE A 231 -41.96 -97.31 22.41
CA ILE A 231 -41.56 -98.32 23.43
C ILE A 231 -40.98 -97.83 24.77
#